data_AF-A0A7V9GZ79-F1
#
_entry.id   AF-A0A7V9GZ79-F1
#
_cell.length_a   1.000
_cell.length_b   1.000
_cell.length_c   1.000
_cell.angle_alpha   90.00
_cell.angle_beta   90.00
_cell.angle_gamma   90.00
#
_symmetry.space_group_name_H-M   'P 1'
#
loop_
_entity.id
_entity.type
_entity.pdbx_description
1 polymer ?
#
loop_
_entity_poly.entity_id
_entity_poly.type
_entity_poly.pdbx_seq_one_letter_code
_entity_poly.pdbx_strand_id
1 'polypeptide(L)'
;MEPWEYCVNTDLVVVGSGLFGLTVAERCARELGLKVLVLDRRHHVGGNAYSAPDPETGIEVHQYGAHLFHTSNERVWDYVNRFTTFTGYSHRVFTTFRGRIYPMPINLATICEYFGKALTPTQARELVAEQAGEIDSADAKNLEEKAVSLIGRPLYEAFIRGYTAKQWQTDPTDLPAE
;
A
#
# COMPACT_ATOMS: atom_id res chain seq x y z
N MET A 1 41.02 -18.46 23.65
CA MET A 1 39.57 -18.17 23.66
C MET A 1 39.03 -18.63 22.33
N GLU A 2 38.16 -19.63 22.37
CA GLU A 2 37.55 -20.20 21.17
C GLU A 2 36.52 -19.19 20.60
N PRO A 3 36.35 -19.08 19.27
CA PRO A 3 35.47 -18.08 18.63
C PRO A 3 33.98 -18.14 19.02
N TRP A 4 33.57 -19.13 19.80
CA TRP A 4 32.17 -19.47 20.09
C TRP A 4 31.73 -19.15 21.53
N GLU A 5 32.62 -18.60 22.38
CA GLU A 5 32.34 -18.32 23.81
C GLU A 5 31.41 -17.12 24.06
N TYR A 6 30.88 -16.47 23.01
CA TYR A 6 29.82 -15.47 23.14
C TYR A 6 28.45 -16.11 22.95
N CYS A 7 28.05 -17.03 23.84
CA CYS A 7 26.64 -17.36 23.98
C CYS A 7 25.94 -16.12 24.54
N VAL A 8 25.32 -15.32 23.66
CA VAL A 8 24.38 -14.27 24.08
C VAL A 8 23.26 -15.00 24.83
N ASN A 9 23.22 -14.83 26.16
CA ASN A 9 22.15 -15.39 26.97
C ASN A 9 20.85 -14.64 26.60
N THR A 10 20.04 -15.25 25.76
CA THR A 10 18.88 -14.68 25.09
C THR A 10 17.70 -15.63 25.26
N ASP A 11 16.54 -15.09 25.63
CA ASP A 11 15.30 -15.85 25.81
C ASP A 11 14.49 -15.97 24.50
N LEU A 12 14.65 -15.00 23.59
CA LEU A 12 13.96 -14.96 22.28
C LEU A 12 14.88 -14.42 21.18
N VAL A 13 14.92 -15.12 20.04
CA VAL A 13 15.56 -14.62 18.81
C VAL A 13 14.48 -14.23 17.80
N VAL A 14 14.55 -13.00 17.30
CA VAL A 14 13.69 -12.47 16.23
C VAL A 14 14.53 -12.27 14.98
N VAL A 15 14.17 -12.94 13.88
CA VAL A 15 14.84 -12.79 12.58
C VAL A 15 14.03 -11.84 11.71
N GLY A 16 14.65 -10.71 11.33
CA GLY A 16 14.07 -9.60 10.62
C GLY A 16 13.69 -8.45 11.56
N SER A 17 14.22 -7.26 11.26
CA SER A 17 13.98 -6.01 12.00
C SER A 17 12.95 -5.11 11.30
N GLY A 18 12.05 -5.69 10.50
CA GLY A 18 10.87 -4.99 10.00
C GLY A 18 9.85 -4.72 11.12
N LEU A 19 8.78 -3.97 10.81
CA LEU A 19 7.76 -3.59 11.80
C LEU A 19 7.22 -4.78 12.61
N PHE A 20 6.96 -5.92 11.96
CA PHE A 20 6.51 -7.12 12.67
C PHE A 20 7.52 -7.59 13.72
N GLY A 21 8.78 -7.78 13.33
CA GLY A 21 9.83 -8.25 14.22
C GLY A 21 10.12 -7.25 15.34
N LEU A 22 10.18 -5.96 15.03
CA LEU A 22 10.37 -4.90 16.03
C LEU A 22 9.20 -4.83 17.02
N THR A 23 7.96 -5.00 16.57
CA THR A 23 6.80 -5.08 17.47
C THR A 23 6.90 -6.30 18.38
N VAL A 24 7.17 -7.49 17.86
CA VAL A 24 7.33 -8.70 18.70
C VAL A 24 8.45 -8.50 19.73
N ALA A 25 9.61 -8.01 19.28
CA ALA A 25 10.76 -7.78 20.15
C ALA A 25 10.46 -6.76 21.26
N GLU A 26 9.85 -5.62 20.93
CA GLU A 26 9.49 -4.58 21.92
C GLU A 26 8.50 -5.12 22.96
N ARG A 27 7.47 -5.84 22.51
CA ARG A 27 6.42 -6.35 23.38
C ARG A 27 6.94 -7.41 24.33
N CYS A 28 7.71 -8.38 23.83
CA CYS A 28 8.31 -9.42 24.65
C CYS A 28 9.34 -8.86 25.63
N ALA A 29 10.19 -7.92 25.19
CA ALA A 29 11.16 -7.30 26.08
C ALA A 29 10.49 -6.49 27.18
N ARG A 30 9.50 -5.64 26.84
CA ARG A 30 8.92 -4.71 27.80
C ARG A 30 7.85 -5.30 28.70
N GLU A 31 7.05 -6.24 28.21
CA GLU A 31 5.94 -6.81 29.00
C GLU A 31 6.31 -8.10 29.72
N LEU A 32 7.22 -8.88 29.15
CA LEU A 32 7.62 -10.18 29.70
C LEU A 32 9.03 -10.14 30.31
N GLY A 33 9.78 -9.04 30.13
CA GLY A 33 11.15 -8.89 30.65
C GLY A 33 12.18 -9.78 29.95
N LEU A 34 11.86 -10.32 28.77
CA LEU A 34 12.73 -11.24 28.03
C LEU A 34 13.93 -10.49 27.42
N LYS A 35 15.09 -11.14 27.42
CA LYS A 35 16.25 -10.71 26.63
C LYS A 35 16.03 -11.15 25.18
N VAL A 36 15.79 -10.18 24.30
CA VAL A 36 15.51 -10.43 22.88
C VAL A 36 16.72 -10.08 22.01
N LEU A 37 17.17 -11.04 21.20
CA LEU A 37 18.16 -10.82 20.15
C LEU A 37 17.41 -10.61 18.82
N VAL A 38 17.58 -9.44 18.20
CA VAL A 38 17.04 -9.15 16.88
C VAL A 38 18.16 -9.26 15.86
N LEU A 39 17.97 -10.11 14.85
CA LEU A 39 18.93 -10.33 13.76
C LEU A 39 18.32 -9.82 12.47
N ASP A 40 19.06 -8.98 11.74
CA ASP A 40 18.71 -8.62 10.38
C ASP A 40 19.90 -8.87 9.46
N ARG A 41 19.62 -9.27 8.22
CA ARG A 41 20.64 -9.43 7.19
C ARG A 41 21.07 -8.09 6.59
N ARG A 42 20.24 -7.04 6.74
CA ARG A 42 20.52 -5.69 6.27
C ARG A 42 21.37 -4.95 7.28
N HIS A 43 22.03 -3.88 6.84
CA HIS A 43 22.90 -3.03 7.66
C HIS A 43 22.13 -1.95 8.43
N HIS A 44 20.79 -1.98 8.40
CA HIS A 44 19.91 -1.02 9.05
C HIS A 44 18.66 -1.74 9.57
N VAL A 45 17.94 -1.08 10.48
CA VAL A 45 16.66 -1.57 11.00
C VAL A 45 15.48 -1.11 10.14
N GLY A 46 14.27 -1.61 10.41
CA GLY A 46 13.01 -1.11 9.83
C GLY A 46 12.53 -1.88 8.59
N GLY A 47 13.33 -2.80 8.06
CA GLY A 47 12.97 -3.53 6.84
C GLY A 47 12.76 -2.58 5.66
N ASN A 48 11.67 -2.73 4.90
CA ASN A 48 11.39 -1.83 3.76
C ASN A 48 10.94 -0.43 4.20
N ALA A 49 10.46 -0.26 5.43
CA ALA A 49 10.01 1.03 5.96
C ALA A 49 11.18 1.96 6.35
N TYR A 50 12.42 1.51 6.18
CA TYR A 50 13.59 2.32 6.43
C TYR A 50 13.67 3.52 5.46
N SER A 51 13.92 4.69 6.03
CA SER A 51 14.26 5.93 5.32
C SER A 51 15.65 6.41 5.71
N ALA A 52 16.26 7.19 4.82
CA ALA A 52 17.52 7.87 5.05
C ALA A 52 17.51 9.22 4.32
N PRO A 53 18.25 10.23 4.79
CA PRO A 53 18.46 11.45 4.01
C PRO A 53 19.24 11.12 2.74
N ASP A 54 18.78 11.64 1.62
CA ASP A 54 19.53 11.67 0.37
C ASP A 54 20.85 12.47 0.57
N PRO A 55 22.03 11.94 0.19
CA PRO A 55 23.31 12.59 0.50
C PRO A 55 23.52 13.96 -0.16
N GLU A 56 22.89 14.23 -1.30
CA GLU A 56 23.10 15.47 -2.05
C GLU A 56 22.13 16.57 -1.61
N THR A 57 20.88 16.20 -1.34
CA THR A 57 19.79 17.16 -1.07
C THR A 57 19.40 17.24 0.40
N GLY A 58 19.74 16.23 1.21
CA GLY A 58 19.30 16.08 2.60
C GLY A 58 17.82 15.72 2.77
N ILE A 59 17.09 15.48 1.68
CA ILE A 59 15.66 15.12 1.71
C ILE A 59 15.53 13.69 2.23
N GLU A 60 14.61 13.46 3.16
CA GLU A 60 14.28 12.10 3.62
C GLU A 60 13.66 11.28 2.47
N VAL A 61 14.28 10.14 2.14
CA VAL A 61 13.81 9.23 1.10
C VAL A 61 13.69 7.80 1.62
N HIS A 62 12.67 7.08 1.16
CA HIS A 62 12.56 5.65 1.40
C HIS A 62 13.37 4.89 0.34
N GLN A 63 14.29 4.03 0.79
CA GLN A 63 15.15 3.26 -0.13
C GLN A 63 14.42 2.11 -0.84
N TYR A 64 13.25 1.71 -0.33
CA TYR A 64 12.52 0.51 -0.77
C TYR A 64 11.06 0.79 -1.17
N GLY A 65 10.81 1.98 -1.71
CA GLY A 65 9.47 2.45 -2.07
C GLY A 65 8.81 3.27 -0.97
N ALA A 66 7.90 4.15 -1.34
CA ALA A 66 7.25 5.08 -0.41
C ALA A 66 6.40 4.33 0.63
N HIS A 67 6.60 4.63 1.91
CA HIS A 67 5.79 4.13 3.00
C HIS A 67 4.91 5.26 3.55
N LEU A 68 3.61 4.98 3.63
CA LEU A 68 2.60 5.92 4.10
C LEU A 68 1.87 5.25 5.25
N PHE A 69 2.02 5.79 6.45
CA PHE A 69 1.33 5.22 7.60
C PHE A 69 -0.14 5.62 7.57
N HIS A 70 -1.03 4.64 7.58
CA HIS A 70 -2.47 4.82 7.77
C HIS A 70 -3.05 3.63 8.53
N THR A 71 -3.98 3.89 9.44
CA THR A 71 -4.68 2.84 10.20
C THR A 71 -6.03 3.36 10.68
N SER A 72 -7.03 2.49 10.74
CA SER A 72 -8.29 2.73 11.47
C SER A 72 -8.33 1.99 12.81
N ASN A 73 -7.23 1.35 13.20
CA ASN A 73 -7.11 0.62 14.45
C ASN A 73 -6.47 1.52 15.53
N GLU A 74 -7.29 1.95 16.48
CA GLU A 74 -6.89 2.83 17.58
C GLU A 74 -5.77 2.24 18.44
N ARG A 75 -5.82 0.93 18.75
CA ARG A 75 -4.75 0.26 19.50
C ARG A 75 -3.40 0.34 18.76
N VAL A 76 -3.41 0.20 17.44
CA VAL A 76 -2.18 0.34 16.63
C VAL A 76 -1.72 1.79 16.63
N TRP A 77 -2.65 2.75 16.46
CA TRP A 77 -2.37 4.18 16.50
C TRP A 77 -1.70 4.59 17.82
N ASP A 78 -2.30 4.22 18.95
CA ASP A 78 -1.78 4.52 20.28
C ASP A 78 -0.43 3.84 20.51
N TYR A 79 -0.27 2.61 20.02
CA TYR A 79 0.99 1.88 20.13
C TYR A 79 2.12 2.60 19.39
N VAL A 80 1.93 2.99 18.12
CA VAL A 80 3.00 3.61 17.33
C VAL A 80 3.33 5.03 17.82
N ASN A 81 2.36 5.77 18.37
CA ASN A 81 2.57 7.12 18.92
C ASN A 81 3.44 7.14 20.19
N ARG A 82 3.74 5.97 20.77
CA ARG A 82 4.71 5.85 21.86
C ARG A 82 6.17 5.93 21.40
N PHE A 83 6.43 5.75 20.10
CA PHE A 83 7.78 5.69 19.52
C PHE A 83 8.09 6.86 18.57
N THR A 84 7.07 7.55 18.08
CA THR A 84 7.23 8.71 17.20
C THR A 84 5.97 9.58 17.24
N THR A 85 6.07 10.79 16.74
CA THR A 85 4.90 11.61 16.37
C THR A 85 4.64 11.51 14.87
N PHE A 86 3.41 11.84 14.46
CA PHE A 86 3.00 11.86 13.06
C PHE A 86 2.60 13.27 12.64
N THR A 87 2.89 13.61 11.37
CA THR A 87 2.39 14.84 10.75
C THR A 87 0.91 14.67 10.37
N GLY A 88 0.23 15.78 10.06
CA GLY A 88 -1.13 15.77 9.52
C GLY A 88 -1.22 15.43 8.02
N TYR A 89 -0.23 14.73 7.46
CA TYR A 89 -0.16 14.44 6.02
C TYR A 89 -1.34 13.56 5.58
N SER A 90 -2.02 13.98 4.51
CA SER A 90 -3.08 13.22 3.85
C SER A 90 -2.66 12.91 2.43
N HIS A 91 -2.46 11.62 2.14
CA HIS A 91 -1.96 11.20 0.84
C HIS A 91 -3.00 11.41 -0.25
N ARG A 92 -2.56 11.95 -1.39
CA ARG A 92 -3.38 12.15 -2.58
C ARG A 92 -2.60 11.68 -3.79
N VAL A 93 -3.26 10.89 -4.63
CA VAL A 93 -2.67 10.32 -5.85
C VAL A 93 -3.32 10.97 -7.06
N PHE A 94 -2.51 11.18 -8.08
CA PHE A 94 -2.95 11.57 -9.41
C PHE A 94 -2.39 10.58 -10.42
N THR A 95 -3.14 10.34 -11.50
CA THR A 95 -2.72 9.50 -12.63
C THR A 95 -2.77 10.30 -13.92
N THR A 96 -2.00 9.88 -14.92
CA THR A 96 -2.00 10.48 -16.26
C THR A 96 -2.57 9.50 -17.27
N PHE A 97 -3.55 9.94 -18.04
CA PHE A 97 -4.08 9.18 -19.18
C PHE A 97 -4.26 10.11 -20.38
N ARG A 98 -3.67 9.74 -21.53
CA ARG A 98 -3.70 10.51 -22.79
C ARG A 98 -3.35 12.01 -22.59
N GLY A 99 -2.31 12.28 -21.81
CA GLY A 99 -1.82 13.64 -21.57
C GLY A 99 -2.66 14.48 -20.61
N ARG A 100 -3.68 13.90 -19.97
CA ARG A 100 -4.50 14.56 -18.93
C ARG A 100 -4.26 13.95 -17.56
N ILE A 101 -4.40 14.76 -16.53
CA ILE A 101 -4.18 14.39 -15.13
C ILE A 101 -5.54 14.17 -14.45
N TYR A 102 -5.69 13.03 -13.77
CA TYR A 102 -6.92 12.63 -13.09
C TYR A 102 -6.63 12.35 -11.61
N PRO A 103 -7.51 12.76 -10.67
CA PRO A 103 -7.37 12.35 -9.27
C PRO A 103 -7.65 10.85 -9.12
N MET A 104 -6.99 10.21 -8.16
CA MET A 104 -7.25 8.81 -7.78
C MET A 104 -7.46 8.70 -6.27
N PRO A 105 -8.30 7.76 -5.79
CA PRO A 105 -9.10 6.78 -6.56
C PRO A 105 -10.21 7.41 -7.44
N ILE A 106 -10.77 6.62 -8.36
CA ILE A 106 -11.88 7.05 -9.23
C ILE A 106 -13.01 7.63 -8.36
N ASN A 107 -13.30 8.91 -8.58
CA ASN A 107 -14.31 9.67 -7.83
C ASN A 107 -15.10 10.57 -8.78
N LEU A 108 -16.02 11.39 -8.24
CA LEU A 108 -16.83 12.30 -9.05
C LEU A 108 -15.98 13.22 -9.96
N ALA A 109 -14.88 13.77 -9.45
CA ALA A 109 -14.00 14.62 -10.25
C ALA A 109 -13.33 13.84 -11.39
N THR A 110 -12.95 12.58 -11.15
CA THR A 110 -12.41 11.68 -12.19
C THR A 110 -13.44 11.44 -13.29
N ILE A 111 -14.67 11.09 -12.90
CA ILE A 111 -15.77 10.78 -13.83
C ILE A 111 -16.11 12.02 -14.64
N CYS A 112 -16.29 13.17 -14.00
CA CYS A 112 -16.60 14.43 -14.68
C CYS A 112 -15.51 14.81 -15.70
N GLU A 113 -14.23 14.73 -15.32
CA GLU A 113 -13.11 15.06 -16.21
C GLU A 113 -12.97 14.05 -17.36
N TYR A 114 -13.16 12.75 -17.08
CA TYR A 114 -12.99 11.70 -18.10
C TYR A 114 -14.10 11.74 -19.15
N PHE A 115 -15.35 11.90 -18.72
CA PHE A 115 -16.49 11.97 -19.62
C PHE A 115 -16.78 13.38 -20.15
N GLY A 116 -16.09 14.41 -19.66
CA GLY A 116 -16.28 15.80 -20.07
C GLY A 116 -17.67 16.34 -19.71
N LYS A 117 -18.24 15.91 -18.57
CA LYS A 117 -19.60 16.28 -18.13
C LYS A 117 -19.56 16.79 -16.69
N ALA A 118 -20.34 17.82 -16.39
CA ALA A 118 -20.62 18.22 -15.02
C ALA A 118 -21.78 17.37 -14.47
N LEU A 119 -21.46 16.36 -13.66
CA LEU A 119 -22.43 15.43 -13.08
C LEU A 119 -22.63 15.70 -11.60
N THR A 120 -23.85 15.45 -11.12
CA THR A 120 -24.12 15.27 -9.69
C THR A 120 -23.68 13.87 -9.22
N PRO A 121 -23.52 13.62 -7.91
CA PRO A 121 -23.23 12.29 -7.40
C PRO A 121 -24.24 11.21 -7.86
N THR A 122 -25.53 11.57 -7.97
CA THR A 122 -26.57 10.64 -8.45
C THR A 122 -26.35 10.28 -9.92
N GLN A 123 -26.17 11.29 -10.78
CA GLN A 123 -25.93 11.07 -12.21
C GLN A 123 -24.64 10.29 -12.48
N ALA A 124 -23.60 10.51 -11.67
CA ALA A 124 -22.36 9.75 -11.79
C ALA A 124 -22.56 8.27 -11.43
N ARG A 125 -23.38 7.95 -10.41
CA ARG A 125 -23.73 6.57 -10.07
C ARG A 125 -24.54 5.89 -11.17
N GLU A 126 -25.52 6.59 -11.73
CA GLU A 126 -26.32 6.11 -12.86
C GLU A 126 -25.44 5.81 -14.07
N LEU A 127 -24.53 6.73 -14.42
CA LEU A 127 -23.59 6.54 -15.51
C LEU A 127 -22.68 5.32 -15.28
N VAL A 128 -22.11 5.17 -14.08
CA VAL A 128 -21.24 4.01 -13.78
C VAL A 128 -22.04 2.72 -13.84
N ALA A 129 -23.27 2.69 -13.32
CA ALA A 129 -24.14 1.50 -13.39
C ALA A 129 -24.49 1.12 -14.83
N GLU A 130 -24.77 2.11 -15.70
CA GLU A 130 -24.98 1.88 -17.12
C GLU A 130 -23.73 1.29 -17.79
N GLN A 131 -22.55 1.85 -17.52
CA GLN A 131 -21.29 1.39 -18.09
C GLN A 131 -20.86 0.00 -17.58
N ALA A 132 -21.21 -0.33 -16.34
CA ALA A 132 -20.86 -1.59 -15.68
C ALA A 132 -21.82 -2.74 -16.04
N GLY A 133 -22.91 -2.48 -16.77
CA GLY A 133 -23.93 -3.48 -17.12
C GLY A 133 -23.50 -4.53 -18.16
N GLU A 134 -22.28 -4.46 -18.69
CA GLU A 134 -21.77 -5.42 -19.68
C GLU A 134 -21.59 -6.83 -19.10
N ILE A 135 -21.20 -6.92 -17.82
CA ILE A 135 -20.81 -8.18 -17.18
C ILE A 135 -21.44 -8.23 -15.78
N ASP A 136 -22.14 -9.32 -15.45
CA ASP A 136 -22.56 -9.56 -14.08
C ASP A 136 -21.33 -9.88 -13.22
N SER A 137 -21.18 -9.15 -12.12
CA SER A 137 -20.05 -9.30 -11.20
C SER A 137 -19.96 -10.69 -10.55
N ALA A 138 -21.06 -11.44 -10.52
CA ALA A 138 -21.09 -12.83 -10.05
C ALA A 138 -20.51 -13.83 -11.08
N ASP A 139 -20.53 -13.48 -12.36
CA ASP A 139 -20.10 -14.34 -13.47
C ASP A 139 -18.66 -14.07 -13.93
N ALA A 140 -18.02 -13.02 -13.39
CA ALA A 140 -16.68 -12.61 -13.75
C ALA A 140 -15.62 -13.68 -13.42
N LYS A 141 -14.80 -14.03 -14.41
CA LYS A 141 -13.81 -15.13 -14.34
C LYS A 141 -12.37 -14.66 -14.10
N ASN A 142 -12.11 -13.38 -14.33
CA ASN A 142 -10.79 -12.79 -14.21
C ASN A 142 -10.87 -11.33 -13.75
N LEU A 143 -9.71 -10.73 -13.48
CA LEU A 143 -9.61 -9.35 -13.00
C LEU A 143 -10.20 -8.34 -14.00
N GLU A 144 -10.02 -8.54 -15.31
CA GLU A 144 -10.62 -7.67 -16.33
C GLU A 144 -12.14 -7.66 -16.21
N GLU A 145 -12.77 -8.83 -16.29
CA GLU A 145 -14.23 -8.97 -16.23
C GLU A 145 -14.76 -8.42 -14.90
N LYS A 146 -14.05 -8.68 -13.78
CA LYS A 146 -14.44 -8.16 -12.48
C LYS A 146 -14.39 -6.64 -12.45
N ALA A 147 -13.30 -6.03 -12.93
CA ALA A 147 -13.19 -4.58 -12.96
C ALA A 147 -14.23 -3.95 -13.90
N VAL A 148 -14.44 -4.51 -15.10
CA VAL A 148 -15.47 -4.04 -16.04
C VAL A 148 -16.87 -4.12 -15.41
N SER A 149 -17.19 -5.21 -14.69
CA SER A 149 -18.47 -5.36 -13.98
C SER A 149 -18.72 -4.33 -12.86
N LEU A 150 -17.67 -3.63 -12.41
CA LEU A 150 -17.76 -2.67 -11.29
C LEU A 150 -17.73 -1.21 -11.76
N ILE A 151 -16.94 -0.90 -12.79
CA ILE A 151 -16.69 0.48 -13.23
C ILE A 151 -16.92 0.71 -14.73
N GLY A 152 -17.25 -0.34 -15.47
CA GLY A 152 -17.42 -0.31 -16.92
C GLY A 152 -16.11 -0.27 -17.70
N ARG A 153 -16.18 -0.72 -18.96
CA ARG A 153 -15.02 -0.89 -19.84
C ARG A 153 -14.21 0.40 -20.07
N PRO A 154 -14.81 1.59 -20.28
CA PRO A 154 -14.02 2.79 -20.55
C PRO A 154 -13.13 3.22 -19.38
N LEU A 155 -13.62 3.13 -18.14
CA LEU A 155 -12.82 3.49 -16.95
C LEU A 155 -11.77 2.41 -16.63
N TYR A 156 -12.12 1.14 -16.84
CA TYR A 156 -11.17 0.02 -16.71
C TYR A 156 -9.98 0.18 -17.66
N GLU A 157 -10.23 0.39 -18.96
CA GLU A 157 -9.17 0.52 -19.95
C GLU A 157 -8.30 1.76 -19.71
N ALA A 158 -8.90 2.86 -19.24
CA ALA A 158 -8.19 4.10 -18.99
C ALA A 158 -7.28 4.04 -17.76
N PHE A 159 -7.76 3.46 -16.66
CA PHE A 159 -7.11 3.63 -15.35
C PHE A 159 -6.60 2.34 -14.70
N ILE A 160 -7.08 1.17 -15.14
CA ILE A 160 -6.78 -0.11 -14.49
C ILE A 160 -5.91 -1.00 -15.41
N ARG A 161 -6.38 -1.31 -16.63
CA ARG A 161 -5.78 -2.32 -17.52
C ARG A 161 -4.25 -2.19 -17.64
N GLY A 162 -3.79 -1.04 -18.14
CA GLY A 162 -2.37 -0.82 -18.41
C GLY A 162 -1.53 -0.73 -17.13
N TYR A 163 -2.09 -0.22 -16.04
CA TYR A 163 -1.40 -0.14 -14.76
C TYR A 163 -1.20 -1.52 -14.15
N THR A 164 -2.26 -2.34 -14.13
CA THR A 164 -2.22 -3.73 -13.65
C THR A 164 -1.23 -4.56 -14.45
N ALA A 165 -1.32 -4.52 -15.79
CA ALA A 165 -0.40 -5.28 -16.66
C ALA A 165 1.07 -4.91 -16.41
N LYS A 166 1.37 -3.62 -16.22
CA LYS A 166 2.72 -3.15 -15.90
C LYS A 166 3.19 -3.62 -14.52
N GLN A 167 2.33 -3.55 -13.51
CA GLN A 167 2.66 -3.89 -12.12
C GLN A 167 2.90 -5.40 -11.95
N TRP A 168 2.06 -6.22 -12.58
CA TRP A 168 2.09 -7.68 -12.44
C TRP A 168 2.87 -8.39 -13.53
N GLN A 169 3.19 -7.69 -14.63
CA GLN A 169 3.78 -8.28 -15.84
C GLN A 169 2.92 -9.40 -16.43
N THR A 170 1.61 -9.33 -16.23
CA THR A 170 0.61 -10.34 -16.61
C THR A 170 -0.62 -9.64 -17.17
N ASP A 171 -1.22 -10.19 -18.23
CA ASP A 171 -2.47 -9.65 -18.76
C ASP A 171 -3.58 -9.80 -17.69
N PRO A 172 -4.41 -8.77 -17.42
CA PRO A 172 -5.51 -8.86 -16.45
C PRO A 172 -6.51 -10.00 -16.72
N THR A 173 -6.59 -10.50 -17.95
CA THR A 173 -7.41 -11.68 -18.28
C THR A 173 -6.84 -12.99 -17.73
N ASP A 174 -5.55 -13.01 -17.39
CA ASP A 174 -4.84 -14.14 -16.76
C ASP A 174 -4.69 -13.99 -15.23
N LEU A 175 -5.33 -12.97 -14.64
CA LEU A 175 -5.38 -12.76 -13.19
C LEU A 175 -6.73 -13.19 -12.62
N PRO A 176 -6.77 -13.77 -11.41
CA PRO A 176 -8.02 -14.16 -10.75
C PRO A 176 -8.96 -12.97 -10.55
N ALA A 177 -10.25 -13.24 -10.39
CA ALA A 177 -11.28 -12.21 -10.22
C ALA A 177 -11.29 -11.59 -8.80
N GLU A 178 -10.72 -12.28 -7.81
CA GLU A 178 -10.63 -11.82 -6.42
C GLU A 178 -9.56 -10.75 -6.15
#